data_AF-A0A433I296-F1
#
_entry.id   AF-A0A433I296-F1
#
_cell.length_a   1.000
_cell.length_b   1.000
_cell.length_c   1.000
_cell.angle_alpha   90.00
_cell.angle_beta   90.00
_cell.angle_gamma   90.00
#
_symmetry.space_group_name_H-M   'P 1'
#
loop_
_entity.id
_entity.type
_entity.pdbx_description
1 polymer ?
#
loop_
_entity_poly.entity_id
_entity_poly.type
_entity_poly.pdbx_seq_one_letter_code
_entity_poly.pdbx_strand_id
1 'polypeptide(L)' 'LRSRPGCRPLYISSGHRVSLETALDYVMRCCTRYRLPETTRHAHRLASG' A
#
# COMPACT_ATOMS: atom_id res chain seq x y z
N LEU A 1 5.98 7.22 2.15
CA LEU A 1 4.93 7.69 1.21
C LEU A 1 3.67 8.08 1.98
N ARG A 2 3.08 9.26 1.71
CA ARG A 2 1.82 9.69 2.34
C ARG A 2 0.66 9.39 1.39
N SER A 3 -0.04 8.27 1.62
CA SER A 3 -1.20 7.86 0.81
C SER A 3 -2.49 8.62 1.16
N ARG A 4 -2.61 9.15 2.39
CA ARG A 4 -3.78 9.94 2.82
C ARG A 4 -3.39 11.09 3.75
N PRO A 5 -3.94 12.30 3.56
CA PRO A 5 -3.80 13.41 4.50
C PRO A 5 -4.30 13.04 5.89
N GLY A 6 -3.65 13.56 6.93
CA GLY A 6 -4.02 13.29 8.34
C GLY A 6 -3.79 11.86 8.84
N CYS A 7 -3.21 10.98 8.04
CA CYS A 7 -2.87 9.60 8.43
C CYS A 7 -1.35 9.39 8.54
N ARG A 8 -0.93 8.42 9.35
CA ARG A 8 0.47 8.00 9.42
C ARG A 8 0.94 7.53 8.03
N PRO A 9 2.17 7.87 7.62
CA PRO A 9 2.70 7.48 6.32
C PRO A 9 2.83 5.95 6.19
N LEU A 10 2.91 5.49 4.94
CA LEU A 10 3.33 4.13 4.59
C LEU A 10 4.84 4.10 4.33
N TYR A 11 5.49 3.05 4.81
CA TYR A 11 6.88 2.72 4.48
C TYR A 11 6.84 1.62 3.42
N ILE A 12 7.50 1.87 2.28
CA ILE A 12 7.46 1.00 1.11
C ILE A 12 8.91 0.73 0.71
N SER A 13 9.22 -0.54 0.51
CA SER A 13 10.48 -1.03 -0.03
C SER A 13 10.22 -1.78 -1.33
N SER A 14 11.22 -1.82 -2.21
CA SER A 14 11.20 -2.66 -3.40
C SER A 14 11.32 -4.14 -3.02
N GLY A 15 10.56 -4.99 -3.71
CA GLY A 15 10.69 -6.45 -3.63
C GLY A 15 11.62 -7.02 -4.70
N HIS A 16 11.43 -8.29 -5.07
CA HIS A 16 12.20 -8.94 -6.13
C HIS A 16 11.72 -8.49 -7.52
N ARG A 17 12.66 -8.15 -8.42
CA ARG A 17 12.41 -7.78 -9.83
C ARG A 17 11.48 -6.57 -10.03
N VAL A 18 11.44 -5.64 -9.08
CA VAL A 18 10.64 -4.41 -9.15
C VAL A 18 11.49 -3.23 -8.70
N SER A 19 11.54 -2.16 -9.50
CA SER A 19 12.21 -0.92 -9.09
C SER A 19 11.42 -0.20 -8.00
N LEU A 20 12.09 0.66 -7.23
CA LEU A 20 11.41 1.45 -6.20
C LEU A 20 10.30 2.33 -6.80
N GLU A 21 10.54 2.98 -7.94
CA GLU A 21 9.53 3.82 -8.61
C GLU A 21 8.30 2.99 -9.00
N THR A 22 8.54 1.80 -9.57
CA THR A 22 7.47 0.88 -9.97
C THR A 22 6.66 0.41 -8.76
N ALA A 23 7.33 0.08 -7.64
CA ALA A 23 6.65 -0.30 -6.41
C ALA A 23 5.79 0.83 -5.85
N LEU A 24 6.28 2.08 -5.89
CA LEU A 24 5.52 3.25 -5.44
C LEU A 24 4.27 3.49 -6.30
N ASP A 25 4.40 3.40 -7.63
CA ASP A 25 3.27 3.56 -8.57
C ASP A 25 2.20 2.49 -8.31
N TYR A 26 2.60 1.22 -8.19
CA TYR A 26 1.66 0.14 -7.86
C TYR A 26 0.94 0.37 -6.53
N VAL A 27 1.67 0.74 -5.47
CA VAL A 27 1.06 1.01 -4.16
C VAL A 27 0.07 2.17 -4.25
N MET A 28 0.39 3.26 -4.95
CA MET A 28 -0.51 4.40 -5.11
C MET A 28 -1.77 4.04 -5.89
N ARG A 29 -1.66 3.25 -6.96
CA ARG A 29 -2.83 2.75 -7.72
C ARG A 29 -3.75 1.87 -6.88
N CYS A 30 -3.19 1.11 -5.95
CA CYS A 30 -3.96 0.29 -5.01
C CYS A 30 -4.41 1.05 -3.76
N CYS A 31 -4.01 2.30 -3.57
CA CYS A 31 -4.45 3.16 -2.46
C CYS A 31 -5.62 4.04 -2.93
N THR A 32 -6.84 3.64 -2.61
CA THR A 32 -8.05 4.40 -2.95
C THR A 32 -8.53 5.25 -1.76
N ARG A 33 -9.61 4.83 -1.07
CA ARG A 33 -10.24 5.58 0.03
C ARG A 33 -9.50 5.44 1.37
N TYR A 34 -8.69 4.39 1.50
CA TYR A 34 -8.06 3.98 2.76
C TYR A 34 -6.56 4.24 2.74
N ARG A 35 -5.98 4.37 3.94
CA ARG A 35 -4.52 4.48 4.11
C ARG A 35 -3.79 3.24 3.56
N LEU A 36 -4.30 2.05 3.86
CA LEU A 36 -3.71 0.78 3.43
C LEU A 36 -4.13 0.45 2.00
N PRO A 37 -3.24 -0.13 1.18
CA PRO A 37 -3.60 -0.64 -0.14
C PRO A 37 -4.74 -1.65 -0.05
N GLU A 38 -5.59 -1.69 -1.07
CA GLU A 38 -6.73 -2.61 -1.13
C GLU A 38 -6.32 -4.05 -0.88
N THR A 39 -5.22 -4.49 -1.48
CA THR A 39 -4.66 -5.84 -1.34
C THR A 39 -4.38 -6.21 0.13
N THR A 40 -3.61 -5.38 0.85
CA THR A 40 -3.29 -5.62 2.26
C THR A 40 -4.53 -5.56 3.15
N ARG A 41 -5.48 -4.67 2.84
CA ARG A 41 -6.73 -4.56 3.59
C ARG A 41 -7.59 -5.82 3.44
N HIS A 42 -7.69 -6.36 2.23
CA HIS A 42 -8.40 -7.62 1.97
C HIS A 42 -7.72 -8.80 2.66
N ALA A 43 -6.40 -8.91 2.55
CA ALA A 43 -5.63 -9.95 3.24
C ALA A 43 -5.84 -9.90 4.77
N HIS A 44 -5.79 -8.70 5.38
CA HIS A 44 -6.04 -8.55 6.81
C HIS A 44 -7.46 -8.97 7.20
N ARG A 45 -8.49 -8.59 6.41
CA ARG A 45 -9.87 -9.01 6.66
C ARG A 45 -10.05 -10.52 6.58
N LEU A 46 -9.39 -11.18 5.64
CA LEU A 46 -9.43 -12.64 5.50
C LEU A 46 -8.69 -13.36 6.64
N ALA A 47 -7.56 -12.82 7.09
CA ALA A 47 -6.76 -13.42 8.16
C ALA A 47 -7.32 -13.17 9.58
N SER A 48 -8.26 -12.22 9.72
CA SER A 48 -8.85 -11.83 11.02
C SER A 48 -10.26 -12.38 11.23
N GLY A 49 -10.77 -13.19 10.30
CA GLY A 49 -12.00 -13.97 10.45
C GLY A 49 -11.66 -15.39 10.87
#